data_AF-A0A379ATW5-F1
#
_entry.id   AF-A0A379ATW5-F1
#
_cell.length_a   1.000
_cell.length_b   1.000
_cell.length_c   1.000
_cell.angle_alpha   90.00
_cell.angle_beta   90.00
_cell.angle_gamma   90.00
#
_symmetry.space_group_name_H-M   'P 1'
#
loop_
_entity.id
_entity.type
_entity.pdbx_description
1 polymer ?
#
loop_
_entity_poly.entity_id
_entity_poly.type
_entity_poly.pdbx_seq_one_letter_code
_entity_poly.pdbx_strand_id
1 'polypeptide(L)'
;MAIYHLNVRRVSKAKGQSAKAKSNYINRDDKYSSRFDDLQFSQSGNMPNFAQTNPNLFWEYADIYERSNARVCTEIEFALPRELNLEQQQILVNEFIKQTIDNDKHKLPYSFAIHNDPENNNPHCHLIFSERHQDGIDRTPEQFFKRANSKALALGGAMKSKHANAREFVQDIRTTWRKLANQHLEKHGIDSRIDERTLKAQGIERDPTTHIHWREFKNLDKMQRQSDEISQEIYQIGQEIAQEKRYNDLREQGKGIFSAKFEILSKNALNRTQSNFQEKDKRSQGEENKSSKNRIQELSQTDFEQYLIKHWLKPIRTLEVELEKLDKIQREFNGYNKELSQLQSEYDTLNSKNNGFLGLWQSKEQKQRIREIENEYSRTERAKIAKSKEYNELNERIEQFRKATLEPMQKQIDKMLKENPELKMRNVNQLTRMEFSGVLKWHREQQKRDLEHKQEQKQKALKRKGLSL
;
A
#
# COMPACT_ATOMS: atom_id res chain seq x y z
N MET A 1 -12.57 14.99 6.25
CA MET A 1 -12.75 14.50 7.64
C MET A 1 -11.36 14.32 8.18
N ALA A 2 -11.00 15.14 9.16
CA ALA A 2 -9.68 15.08 9.78
C ALA A 2 -9.51 13.72 10.47
N ILE A 3 -8.36 13.08 10.25
CA ILE A 3 -8.04 11.75 10.78
C ILE A 3 -7.00 11.94 11.88
N TYR A 4 -7.25 11.32 13.04
CA TYR A 4 -6.26 11.30 14.12
C TYR A 4 -5.26 10.17 13.90
N HIS A 5 -3.98 10.51 13.80
CA HIS A 5 -2.87 9.57 13.94
C HIS A 5 -1.71 10.26 14.66
N LEU A 6 -1.19 9.62 15.72
CA LEU A 6 0.07 10.01 16.34
C LEU A 6 0.74 8.78 16.97
N ASN A 7 1.98 8.53 16.55
CA ASN A 7 2.81 7.45 17.03
C ASN A 7 4.15 7.99 17.55
N VAL A 8 4.65 7.39 18.62
CA VAL A 8 5.96 7.72 19.21
C VAL A 8 6.84 6.48 19.18
N ARG A 9 7.99 6.56 18.50
CA ARG A 9 8.96 5.48 18.37
C ARG A 9 10.29 5.90 18.97
N ARG A 10 10.93 4.98 19.69
CA ARG A 10 12.28 5.19 20.25
C ARG A 10 13.29 4.51 19.35
N VAL A 11 14.26 5.27 18.85
CA VAL A 11 15.31 4.78 17.95
C VAL A 11 16.52 4.40 18.81
N SER A 12 16.88 3.11 18.82
CA SER A 12 17.90 2.55 19.71
C SER A 12 18.99 1.81 18.96
N LYS A 13 20.25 2.11 19.30
CA LYS A 13 21.44 1.41 18.75
C LYS A 13 21.42 -0.08 19.07
N ALA A 14 20.91 -0.47 20.23
CA ALA A 14 20.80 -1.89 20.61
C ALA A 14 19.90 -2.70 19.67
N LYS A 15 19.02 -2.04 18.91
CA LYS A 15 18.15 -2.66 17.90
C LYS A 15 18.68 -2.51 16.47
N GLY A 16 19.96 -2.12 16.31
CA GLY A 16 20.56 -1.84 15.02
C GLY A 16 20.00 -0.60 14.31
N GLN A 17 19.36 0.32 15.05
CA GLN A 17 18.76 1.52 14.49
C GLN A 17 19.73 2.70 14.54
N SER A 18 19.61 3.62 13.57
CA SER A 18 20.49 4.78 13.40
C SER A 18 19.67 6.07 13.28
N ALA A 19 20.13 7.13 13.95
CA ALA A 19 19.56 8.46 13.85
C ALA A 19 19.88 9.09 12.48
N LYS A 20 21.10 8.94 11.94
CA LYS A 20 21.44 9.43 10.61
C LYS A 20 20.61 8.77 9.52
N ALA A 21 20.44 7.45 9.57
CA ALA A 21 19.59 6.72 8.64
C ALA A 21 18.13 7.20 8.71
N LYS A 22 17.65 7.55 9.90
CA LYS A 22 16.31 8.11 10.09
C LYS A 22 16.21 9.56 9.56
N SER A 23 17.20 10.41 9.82
CA SER A 23 17.28 11.77 9.25
C SER A 23 17.26 11.73 7.73
N ASN A 24 18.13 10.92 7.12
CA ASN A 24 18.18 10.78 5.66
C ASN A 24 16.85 10.25 5.10
N TYR A 25 16.20 9.32 5.80
CA TYR A 25 14.90 8.80 5.39
C TYR A 25 13.85 9.91 5.37
N ILE A 26 13.72 10.70 6.44
CA ILE A 26 12.66 11.73 6.51
C ILE A 26 12.93 12.90 5.57
N ASN A 27 14.20 13.26 5.33
CA ASN A 27 14.56 14.35 4.44
C ASN A 27 14.74 13.93 2.97
N ARG A 28 14.55 12.64 2.67
CA ARG A 28 14.81 12.05 1.34
C ARG A 28 16.25 12.28 0.87
N ASP A 29 17.21 12.30 1.78
CA ASP A 29 18.64 12.44 1.45
C ASP A 29 19.26 11.10 1.02
N ASP A 30 20.47 11.17 0.44
CA ASP A 30 21.32 10.00 0.13
C ASP A 30 20.57 8.99 -0.78
N LYS A 31 20.46 7.71 -0.36
CA LYS A 31 19.77 6.65 -1.10
C LYS A 31 18.25 6.86 -1.25
N TYR A 32 17.68 7.88 -0.60
CA TYR A 32 16.24 8.20 -0.68
C TYR A 32 15.94 9.39 -1.61
N SER A 33 16.97 9.99 -2.23
CA SER A 33 16.86 11.14 -3.14
C SER A 33 15.96 10.91 -4.35
N SER A 34 15.78 9.64 -4.76
CA SER A 34 14.87 9.26 -5.84
C SER A 34 13.38 9.28 -5.47
N ARG A 35 13.02 9.54 -4.20
CA ARG A 35 11.65 9.58 -3.68
C ARG A 35 11.25 10.97 -3.19
N PHE A 36 11.70 12.01 -3.88
CA PHE A 36 11.46 13.40 -3.47
C PHE A 36 10.02 13.87 -3.72
N ASP A 37 9.25 13.10 -4.49
CA ASP A 37 7.87 13.41 -4.91
C ASP A 37 6.89 13.56 -3.75
N ASP A 38 7.13 12.92 -2.61
CA ASP A 38 6.27 13.04 -1.43
C ASP A 38 6.76 14.06 -0.39
N LEU A 39 7.99 14.56 -0.47
CA LEU A 39 8.54 15.53 0.49
C LEU A 39 8.06 16.95 0.15
N GLN A 40 7.29 17.55 1.05
CA GLN A 40 6.73 18.89 0.86
C GLN A 40 7.54 19.98 1.57
N PHE A 41 8.10 19.67 2.74
CA PHE A 41 8.87 20.63 3.54
C PHE A 41 9.76 19.89 4.54
N SER A 42 10.92 20.45 4.87
CA SER A 42 11.75 19.97 5.97
C SER A 42 12.48 21.11 6.67
N GLN A 43 12.75 20.92 7.96
CA GLN A 43 13.44 21.91 8.78
C GLN A 43 14.10 21.23 9.98
N SER A 44 15.19 21.83 10.47
CA SER A 44 15.85 21.44 11.72
C SER A 44 15.97 22.63 12.67
N GLY A 45 16.13 22.35 13.96
CA GLY A 45 16.28 23.39 14.99
C GLY A 45 17.03 22.90 16.22
N ASN A 46 17.45 23.86 17.06
CA ASN A 46 18.18 23.63 18.31
C ASN A 46 19.48 22.82 18.15
N MET A 47 20.12 22.87 16.98
CA MET A 47 21.40 22.19 16.75
C MET A 47 22.52 22.85 17.55
N PRO A 48 23.46 22.07 18.12
CA PRO A 48 24.67 22.62 18.74
C PRO A 48 25.62 23.23 17.71
N ASN A 49 26.55 24.06 18.16
CA ASN A 49 27.47 24.82 17.31
C ASN A 49 28.16 23.93 16.25
N PHE A 50 28.62 22.74 16.65
CA PHE A 50 29.29 21.78 15.76
C PHE A 50 28.41 21.24 14.61
N ALA A 51 27.08 21.42 14.68
CA ALA A 51 26.13 20.95 13.68
C ALA A 51 25.10 22.02 13.27
N GLN A 52 25.35 23.29 13.62
CA GLN A 52 24.40 24.38 13.38
C GLN A 52 24.12 24.60 11.88
N THR A 53 25.16 24.50 11.05
CA THR A 53 25.08 24.66 9.60
C THR A 53 24.78 23.35 8.86
N ASN A 54 24.98 22.21 9.52
CA ASN A 54 24.71 20.89 8.95
C ASN A 54 24.10 19.96 10.01
N PRO A 55 22.76 19.95 10.14
CA PRO A 55 22.02 19.07 11.05
C PRO A 55 22.33 17.58 10.88
N ASN A 56 22.69 17.12 9.67
CA ASN A 56 23.02 15.71 9.44
C ASN A 56 24.29 15.28 10.20
N LEU A 57 25.23 16.19 10.49
CA LEU A 57 26.37 15.90 11.36
C LEU A 57 25.92 15.59 12.79
N PHE A 58 24.89 16.26 13.30
CA PHE A 58 24.38 15.96 14.64
C PHE A 58 23.90 14.52 14.75
N TRP A 59 23.12 14.07 13.77
CA TRP A 59 22.57 12.71 13.74
C TRP A 59 23.64 11.65 13.51
N GLU A 60 24.66 11.96 12.71
CA GLU A 60 25.87 11.14 12.56
C GLU A 60 26.61 10.97 13.89
N TYR A 61 26.89 12.08 14.57
CA TYR A 61 27.61 12.07 15.84
C TYR A 61 26.79 11.43 16.97
N ALA A 62 25.47 11.51 16.92
CA ALA A 62 24.61 10.74 17.81
C ALA A 62 24.85 9.23 17.63
N ASP A 63 24.94 8.74 16.39
CA ASP A 63 25.22 7.34 16.10
C ASP A 63 26.64 6.91 16.50
N ILE A 64 27.63 7.80 16.34
CA ILE A 64 29.04 7.51 16.70
C ILE A 64 29.22 7.51 18.23
N TYR A 65 28.80 8.59 18.92
CA TYR A 65 29.23 8.87 20.29
C TYR A 65 28.23 8.49 21.39
N GLU A 66 26.95 8.27 21.08
CA GLU A 66 26.07 7.65 22.09
C GLU A 66 26.49 6.20 22.38
N ARG A 67 26.27 5.75 23.63
CA ARG A 67 26.58 4.37 24.05
C ARG A 67 25.89 3.33 23.16
N SER A 68 26.46 2.14 23.06
CA SER A 68 25.98 1.04 22.19
C SER A 68 24.51 0.66 22.39
N ASN A 69 23.97 0.85 23.59
CA ASN A 69 22.56 0.60 23.95
C ASN A 69 21.76 1.89 24.21
N ALA A 70 22.22 3.02 23.70
CA ALA A 70 21.52 4.29 23.81
C ALA A 70 20.32 4.39 22.88
N ARG A 71 19.40 5.27 23.27
CA ARG A 71 18.45 5.89 22.35
C ARG A 71 19.13 7.07 21.70
N VAL A 72 19.23 7.02 20.38
CA VAL A 72 19.91 8.03 19.55
C VAL A 72 18.96 9.15 19.14
N CYS A 73 17.68 8.84 18.93
CA CYS A 73 16.60 9.82 18.82
C CYS A 73 15.24 9.23 19.22
N THR A 74 14.26 10.10 19.41
CA THR A 74 12.84 9.74 19.46
C THR A 74 12.14 10.31 18.23
N GLU A 75 11.32 9.49 17.58
CA GLU A 75 10.48 9.87 16.44
C GLU A 75 9.03 10.04 16.91
N ILE A 76 8.40 11.15 16.54
CA ILE A 76 6.97 11.40 16.61
C ILE A 76 6.47 11.48 15.17
N GLU A 77 5.60 10.55 14.79
CA GLU A 77 4.95 10.50 13.47
C GLU A 77 3.48 10.86 13.67
N PHE A 78 2.97 11.85 12.95
CA PHE A 78 1.58 12.31 13.12
C PHE A 78 0.95 12.77 11.81
N ALA A 79 -0.34 12.45 11.64
CA ALA A 79 -1.10 12.89 10.47
C ALA A 79 -1.47 14.37 10.60
N LEU A 80 -1.35 15.12 9.51
CA LEU A 80 -1.76 16.51 9.40
C LEU A 80 -3.18 16.59 8.84
N PRO A 81 -4.00 17.57 9.27
CA PRO A 81 -5.32 17.75 8.67
C PRO A 81 -5.20 18.15 7.20
N ARG A 82 -5.74 17.32 6.30
CA ARG A 82 -5.74 17.58 4.84
C ARG A 82 -6.58 18.78 4.42
N GLU A 83 -7.44 19.27 5.32
CA GLU A 83 -8.20 20.50 5.13
C GLU A 83 -7.33 21.76 5.26
N LEU A 84 -6.12 21.65 5.84
CA LEU A 84 -5.15 22.73 5.91
C LEU A 84 -4.20 22.69 4.71
N ASN A 85 -3.84 23.86 4.19
CA ASN A 85 -2.81 23.98 3.15
C ASN A 85 -1.39 23.80 3.76
N LEU A 86 -0.36 23.67 2.91
CA LEU A 86 1.00 23.39 3.37
C LEU A 86 1.56 24.46 4.32
N GLU A 87 1.29 25.75 4.07
CA GLU A 87 1.74 26.84 4.94
C GLU A 87 1.11 26.74 6.34
N GLN A 88 -0.20 26.51 6.39
CA GLN A 88 -0.93 26.29 7.64
C GLN A 88 -0.43 25.06 8.39
N GLN A 89 -0.11 23.98 7.65
CA GLN A 89 0.48 22.77 8.21
C GLN A 89 1.87 23.05 8.81
N GLN A 90 2.72 23.84 8.14
CA GLN A 90 4.03 24.24 8.67
C GLN A 90 3.89 25.05 9.97
N ILE A 91 2.94 25.99 10.03
CA ILE A 91 2.68 26.78 11.24
C ILE A 91 2.24 25.86 12.38
N LEU A 92 1.28 24.97 12.13
CA LEU A 92 0.79 23.98 13.10
C LEU A 92 1.93 23.09 13.64
N VAL A 93 2.79 22.57 12.75
CA VAL A 93 3.94 21.74 13.15
C VAL A 93 4.92 22.54 14.01
N ASN A 94 5.25 23.77 13.63
CA ASN A 94 6.15 24.63 14.40
C ASN A 94 5.58 24.98 15.79
N GLU A 95 4.28 25.29 15.89
CA GLU A 95 3.63 25.52 17.18
C GLU A 95 3.63 24.26 18.05
N PHE A 96 3.40 23.09 17.46
CA PHE A 96 3.48 21.82 18.17
C PHE A 96 4.90 21.55 18.69
N ILE A 97 5.93 21.77 17.88
CA ILE A 97 7.33 21.65 18.29
C ILE A 97 7.62 22.59 19.46
N LYS A 98 7.19 23.86 19.37
CA LYS A 98 7.37 24.84 20.44
C LYS A 98 6.69 24.41 21.74
N GLN A 99 5.45 23.93 21.68
CA GLN A 99 4.73 23.50 22.88
C GLN A 99 5.26 22.20 23.50
N THR A 100 6.01 21.39 22.76
CA THR A 100 6.42 20.05 23.21
C THR A 100 7.91 19.92 23.50
N ILE A 101 8.78 20.32 22.58
CA ILE A 101 10.21 20.02 22.62
C ILE A 101 11.14 21.24 22.46
N ASP A 102 10.59 22.40 22.10
CA ASP A 102 11.30 23.69 21.98
C ASP A 102 10.60 24.85 22.73
N ASN A 103 10.67 24.81 24.05
CA ASN A 103 10.18 25.85 24.97
C ASN A 103 11.18 26.11 26.10
N ASP A 104 10.82 27.01 27.02
CA ASP A 104 11.67 27.40 28.15
C ASP A 104 12.13 26.21 29.03
N LYS A 105 11.37 25.11 29.04
CA LYS A 105 11.73 23.89 29.79
C LYS A 105 12.52 22.90 28.96
N HIS A 106 12.38 22.93 27.63
CA HIS A 106 12.91 21.95 26.71
C HIS A 106 13.53 22.63 25.49
N LYS A 107 14.84 22.51 25.32
CA LYS A 107 15.58 22.95 24.14
C LYS A 107 16.20 21.71 23.50
N LEU A 108 15.42 20.92 22.77
CA LEU A 108 15.90 19.64 22.22
C LEU A 108 16.29 19.81 20.75
N PRO A 109 17.49 19.39 20.31
CA PRO A 109 17.84 19.33 18.89
C PRO A 109 16.85 18.46 18.12
N TYR A 110 16.32 18.96 17.00
CA TYR A 110 15.30 18.27 16.21
C TYR A 110 15.45 18.48 14.71
N SER A 111 14.85 17.56 13.95
CA SER A 111 14.62 17.65 12.51
C SER A 111 13.22 17.14 12.22
N PHE A 112 12.47 17.80 11.35
CA PHE A 112 11.19 17.31 10.89
C PHE A 112 11.03 17.45 9.38
N ALA A 113 10.17 16.61 8.82
CA ALA A 113 9.75 16.66 7.43
C ALA A 113 8.25 16.43 7.32
N ILE A 114 7.60 17.24 6.49
CA ILE A 114 6.20 17.10 6.08
C ILE A 114 6.19 16.37 4.75
N HIS A 115 5.52 15.22 4.72
CA HIS A 115 5.30 14.43 3.52
C HIS A 115 3.83 14.49 3.13
N ASN A 116 3.54 14.39 1.84
CA ASN A 116 2.19 14.16 1.33
C ASN A 116 2.25 13.13 0.20
N ASP A 117 1.64 11.97 0.41
CA ASP A 117 1.50 10.95 -0.62
C ASP A 117 0.55 11.47 -1.72
N PRO A 118 1.03 11.67 -2.97
CA PRO A 118 0.21 12.19 -4.06
C PRO A 118 -0.99 11.29 -4.40
N GLU A 119 -0.87 9.97 -4.19
CA GLU A 119 -1.92 9.01 -4.54
C GLU A 119 -3.08 9.06 -3.54
N ASN A 120 -2.77 9.28 -2.25
CA ASN A 120 -3.73 9.14 -1.15
C ASN A 120 -4.08 10.46 -0.45
N ASN A 121 -3.41 11.56 -0.83
CA ASN A 121 -3.48 12.86 -0.16
C ASN A 121 -3.45 12.71 1.37
N ASN A 122 -2.38 12.08 1.85
CA ASN A 122 -2.14 11.77 3.26
C ASN A 122 -0.99 12.62 3.80
N PRO A 123 -1.24 13.91 4.12
CA PRO A 123 -0.21 14.75 4.68
C PRO A 123 0.14 14.28 6.10
N HIS A 124 1.42 14.06 6.36
CA HIS A 124 1.92 13.60 7.65
C HIS A 124 3.29 14.21 7.93
N CYS A 125 3.66 14.28 9.21
CA CYS A 125 4.93 14.81 9.66
C CYS A 125 5.72 13.72 10.38
N HIS A 126 6.98 13.57 10.01
CA HIS A 126 7.98 12.87 10.81
C HIS A 126 8.81 13.91 11.55
N LEU A 127 8.74 13.91 12.89
CA LEU A 127 9.58 14.72 13.77
C LEU A 127 10.54 13.80 14.52
N ILE A 128 11.85 13.98 14.34
CA ILE A 128 12.87 13.34 15.16
C ILE A 128 13.54 14.36 16.06
N PHE A 129 13.78 13.98 17.32
CA PHE A 129 14.48 14.83 18.27
C PHE A 129 15.45 14.03 19.15
N SER A 130 16.53 14.70 19.56
CA SER A 130 17.44 14.19 20.58
C SER A 130 16.84 14.39 21.96
N GLU A 131 16.94 13.39 22.82
CA GLU A 131 16.52 13.55 24.21
C GLU A 131 17.52 14.37 25.04
N ARG A 132 18.59 14.91 24.44
CA ARG A 132 19.56 15.76 25.12
C ARG A 132 19.22 17.23 24.94
N HIS A 133 19.35 18.00 26.02
CA HIS A 133 19.13 19.45 25.99
C HIS A 133 20.31 20.17 25.33
N GLN A 134 19.99 21.13 24.47
CA GLN A 134 20.86 22.23 24.13
C GLN A 134 20.73 23.30 25.24
N ASP A 135 21.66 23.27 26.19
CA ASP A 135 21.69 24.13 27.38
C ASP A 135 22.54 25.40 27.18
N GLY A 136 23.02 25.66 25.96
CA GLY A 136 23.83 26.82 25.61
C GLY A 136 25.32 26.67 25.96
N ILE A 137 25.72 25.53 26.52
CA ILE A 137 27.13 25.23 26.79
C ILE A 137 27.74 24.59 25.53
N ASP A 138 28.76 25.25 24.98
CA ASP A 138 29.49 24.72 23.84
C ASP A 138 30.26 23.46 24.21
N ARG A 139 30.15 22.43 23.37
CA ARG A 139 30.72 21.10 23.60
C ARG A 139 31.18 20.53 22.27
N THR A 140 32.29 19.79 22.28
CA THR A 140 32.65 18.95 21.13
C THR A 140 31.57 17.88 20.91
N PRO A 141 31.44 17.32 19.70
CA PRO A 141 30.54 16.20 19.44
C PRO A 141 30.68 15.07 20.45
N GLU A 142 31.91 14.63 20.74
CA GLU A 142 32.20 13.55 21.69
C GLU A 142 31.68 13.91 23.07
N GLN A 143 31.93 15.13 23.53
CA GLN A 143 31.52 15.57 24.85
C GLN A 143 30.00 15.67 24.96
N PHE A 144 29.31 16.21 23.96
CA PHE A 144 27.85 16.38 23.98
C PHE A 144 27.11 15.08 24.33
N PHE A 145 27.56 13.95 23.78
CA PHE A 145 26.95 12.63 23.98
C PHE A 145 27.51 11.83 25.18
N LYS A 146 28.49 12.35 25.92
CA LYS A 146 28.95 11.72 27.18
C LYS A 146 27.86 11.75 28.26
N ARG A 147 28.08 11.02 29.35
CA ARG A 147 27.22 11.11 30.54
C ARG A 147 27.26 12.56 31.07
N ALA A 148 26.09 13.09 31.43
CA ALA A 148 26.01 14.41 32.03
C ALA A 148 26.64 14.42 33.43
N ASN A 149 27.30 15.52 33.77
CA ASN A 149 27.83 15.78 35.11
C ASN A 149 26.93 16.81 35.79
N SER A 150 26.06 16.36 36.70
CA SER A 150 25.10 17.23 37.39
C SER A 150 25.74 18.23 38.36
N LYS A 151 27.00 18.03 38.75
CA LYS A 151 27.74 18.94 39.64
C LYS A 151 28.51 20.01 38.87
N ALA A 152 28.89 19.73 37.63
CA ALA A 152 29.61 20.64 36.75
C ALA A 152 29.20 20.39 35.29
N LEU A 153 28.14 21.07 34.84
CA LEU A 153 27.48 20.82 33.55
C LEU A 153 28.43 20.96 32.34
N ALA A 154 29.41 21.87 32.43
CA ALA A 154 30.41 22.12 31.39
C ALA A 154 31.50 21.03 31.28
N LEU A 155 31.64 20.16 32.28
CA LEU A 155 32.63 19.07 32.28
C LEU A 155 32.02 17.72 31.86
N GLY A 156 30.72 17.68 31.60
CA GLY A 156 30.00 16.48 31.17
C GLY A 156 29.31 16.67 29.82
N GLY A 157 28.56 15.64 29.41
CA GLY A 157 27.68 15.75 28.25
C GLY A 157 26.36 16.45 28.57
N ALA A 158 25.59 16.73 27.52
CA ALA A 158 24.30 17.38 27.63
C ALA A 158 23.31 16.52 28.44
N MET A 159 22.55 17.16 29.34
CA MET A 159 21.57 16.46 30.16
C MET A 159 20.44 15.86 29.31
N LYS A 160 19.97 14.66 29.68
CA LYS A 160 18.79 14.07 29.04
C LYS A 160 17.51 14.62 29.66
N SER A 161 16.50 14.83 28.81
CA SER A 161 15.16 15.24 29.21
C SER A 161 14.51 14.16 30.06
N LYS A 162 14.15 14.56 31.29
CA LYS A 162 13.34 13.72 32.19
C LYS A 162 11.94 13.53 31.65
N HIS A 163 11.35 14.60 31.11
CA HIS A 163 10.00 14.57 30.55
C HIS A 163 9.89 13.63 29.35
N ALA A 164 10.85 13.67 28.42
CA ALA A 164 10.87 12.75 27.28
C ALA A 164 10.99 11.27 27.72
N ASN A 165 11.41 10.99 28.95
CA ASN A 165 11.53 9.64 29.51
C ASN A 165 10.42 9.29 30.52
N ALA A 166 9.52 10.23 30.80
CA ALA A 166 8.38 10.02 31.69
C ALA A 166 7.33 9.13 31.03
N ARG A 167 6.49 8.50 31.87
CA ARG A 167 5.42 7.61 31.42
C ARG A 167 4.31 8.41 30.72
N GLU A 168 4.11 9.64 31.18
CA GLU A 168 3.06 10.58 30.79
C GLU A 168 3.35 11.22 29.43
N PHE A 169 4.62 11.25 29.00
CA PHE A 169 5.07 11.92 27.78
C PHE A 169 4.19 11.65 26.56
N VAL A 170 3.86 10.38 26.29
CA VAL A 170 3.06 10.03 25.12
C VAL A 170 1.65 10.61 25.22
N GLN A 171 1.04 10.59 26.41
CA GLN A 171 -0.29 11.16 26.60
C GLN A 171 -0.26 12.70 26.47
N ASP A 172 0.77 13.35 27.02
CA ASP A 172 0.93 14.81 26.94
C ASP A 172 1.10 15.28 25.50
N ILE A 173 1.93 14.56 24.73
CA ILE A 173 2.13 14.81 23.30
C ILE A 173 0.82 14.63 22.51
N ARG A 174 0.07 13.56 22.77
CA ARG A 174 -1.22 13.29 22.10
C ARG A 174 -2.27 14.36 22.39
N THR A 175 -2.40 14.74 23.66
CA THR A 175 -3.34 15.78 24.07
C THR A 175 -2.95 17.15 23.52
N THR A 176 -1.65 17.48 23.49
CA THR A 176 -1.14 18.72 22.89
C THR A 176 -1.41 18.76 21.39
N TRP A 177 -1.13 17.65 20.68
CA TRP A 177 -1.40 17.54 19.24
C TRP A 177 -2.89 17.76 18.92
N ARG A 178 -3.77 17.06 19.65
CA ARG A 178 -5.22 17.15 19.45
C ARG A 178 -5.75 18.55 19.70
N LYS A 179 -5.27 19.24 20.74
CA LYS A 179 -5.66 20.63 21.04
C LYS A 179 -5.24 21.57 19.90
N LEU A 180 -3.97 21.53 19.50
CA LEU A 180 -3.43 22.43 18.48
C LEU A 180 -4.06 22.20 17.11
N ALA A 181 -4.18 20.95 16.66
CA ALA A 181 -4.78 20.65 15.37
C ALA A 181 -6.25 21.13 15.30
N ASN A 182 -7.02 20.94 16.39
CA ASN A 182 -8.40 21.42 16.45
C ASN A 182 -8.50 22.95 16.49
N GLN A 183 -7.59 23.64 17.20
CA GLN A 183 -7.52 25.10 17.20
C GLN A 183 -7.21 25.66 15.82
N HIS A 184 -6.30 25.03 15.07
CA HIS A 184 -5.99 25.43 13.69
C HIS A 184 -7.18 25.19 12.75
N LEU A 185 -7.84 24.05 12.86
CA LEU A 185 -9.06 23.77 12.07
C LEU A 185 -10.16 24.82 12.36
N GLU A 186 -10.38 25.16 13.63
CA GLU A 186 -11.32 26.19 14.03
C GLU A 186 -10.94 27.59 13.52
N LYS A 187 -9.66 27.98 13.67
CA LYS A 187 -9.13 29.27 13.19
C LYS A 187 -9.34 29.48 11.70
N HIS A 188 -9.36 28.39 10.92
CA HIS A 188 -9.58 28.42 9.48
C HIS A 188 -11.03 28.14 9.06
N GLY A 189 -11.99 28.15 10.01
CA GLY A 189 -13.42 27.97 9.71
C GLY A 189 -13.78 26.57 9.24
N ILE A 190 -12.97 25.56 9.59
CA ILE A 190 -13.19 24.17 9.20
C ILE A 190 -13.86 23.45 10.37
N ASP A 191 -15.00 22.77 10.14
CA ASP A 191 -15.76 22.07 11.19
C ASP A 191 -15.18 20.70 11.60
N SER A 192 -14.27 20.13 10.79
CA SER A 192 -13.58 18.87 11.12
C SER A 192 -12.85 18.97 12.46
N ARG A 193 -12.87 17.91 13.27
CA ARG A 193 -12.10 17.80 14.51
C ARG A 193 -11.46 16.42 14.62
N ILE A 194 -10.33 16.34 15.32
CA ILE A 194 -9.65 15.11 15.68
C ILE A 194 -9.80 14.83 17.18
N ASP A 195 -9.76 13.56 17.56
CA ASP A 195 -9.90 13.10 18.95
C ASP A 195 -8.85 12.01 19.23
N GLU A 196 -8.08 12.17 20.30
CA GLU A 196 -6.98 11.28 20.68
C GLU A 196 -7.44 10.03 21.44
N ARG A 197 -8.68 10.03 21.93
CA ARG A 197 -9.23 8.93 22.73
C ARG A 197 -9.51 7.73 21.84
N THR A 198 -9.58 6.54 22.44
CA THR A 198 -10.01 5.34 21.71
C THR A 198 -11.45 5.49 21.21
N LEU A 199 -11.81 4.79 20.13
CA LEU A 199 -13.20 4.78 19.62
C LEU A 199 -14.21 4.46 20.73
N LYS A 200 -13.90 3.47 21.59
CA LYS A 200 -14.69 3.14 22.78
C LYS A 200 -14.86 4.34 23.73
N ALA A 201 -13.80 5.08 24.03
CA ALA A 201 -13.85 6.24 24.92
C ALA A 201 -14.53 7.47 24.28
N GLN A 202 -14.65 7.49 22.95
CA GLN A 202 -15.47 8.46 22.21
C GLN A 202 -16.95 8.04 22.15
N GLY A 203 -17.32 6.86 22.63
CA GLY A 203 -18.67 6.31 22.49
C GLY A 203 -18.99 5.76 21.09
N ILE A 204 -17.96 5.52 20.28
CA ILE A 204 -18.10 5.00 18.91
C ILE A 204 -17.99 3.47 18.94
N GLU A 205 -19.10 2.78 18.67
CA GLU A 205 -19.16 1.32 18.54
C GLU A 205 -18.76 0.86 17.13
N ARG A 206 -17.50 1.13 16.77
CA ARG A 206 -16.85 0.57 15.58
C ARG A 206 -15.50 -0.01 15.98
N ASP A 207 -15.14 -1.16 15.39
CA ASP A 207 -13.81 -1.71 15.59
C ASP A 207 -12.73 -0.77 15.02
N PRO A 208 -11.57 -0.64 15.69
CA PRO A 208 -10.44 0.08 15.13
C PRO A 208 -9.98 -0.59 13.83
N THR A 209 -9.63 0.21 12.83
CA THR A 209 -9.05 -0.29 11.60
C THR A 209 -7.69 -0.91 11.88
N THR A 210 -7.43 -2.12 11.37
CA THR A 210 -6.11 -2.75 11.45
C THR A 210 -5.09 -1.88 10.70
N HIS A 211 -3.98 -1.55 11.35
CA HIS A 211 -2.88 -0.84 10.69
C HIS A 211 -2.20 -1.77 9.68
N ILE A 212 -2.44 -1.52 8.39
CA ILE A 212 -1.80 -2.21 7.28
C ILE A 212 -0.53 -1.43 6.94
N HIS A 213 0.62 -2.09 6.89
CA HIS A 213 1.89 -1.42 6.59
C HIS A 213 1.89 -0.89 5.15
N TRP A 214 2.54 0.24 4.84
CA TRP A 214 2.49 0.84 3.47
C TRP A 214 2.94 -0.12 2.36
N ARG A 215 3.83 -1.07 2.67
CA ARG A 215 4.23 -2.15 1.75
C ARG A 215 3.10 -3.13 1.47
N GLU A 216 2.34 -3.48 2.50
CA GLU A 216 1.14 -4.32 2.38
C GLU A 216 0.05 -3.55 1.62
N PHE A 217 -0.11 -2.23 1.88
CA PHE A 217 -1.03 -1.38 1.13
C PHE A 217 -0.65 -1.25 -0.36
N LYS A 218 0.63 -0.99 -0.70
CA LYS A 218 1.09 -0.96 -2.10
C LYS A 218 0.97 -2.31 -2.79
N ASN A 219 1.17 -3.42 -2.07
CA ASN A 219 0.91 -4.74 -2.61
C ASN A 219 -0.58 -4.95 -2.88
N LEU A 220 -1.45 -4.55 -1.94
CA LEU A 220 -2.91 -4.60 -2.12
C LEU A 220 -3.38 -3.71 -3.28
N ASP A 221 -2.85 -2.49 -3.41
CA ASP A 221 -3.20 -1.58 -4.50
C ASP A 221 -2.68 -2.09 -5.85
N LYS A 222 -1.46 -2.64 -5.89
CA LYS A 222 -0.92 -3.32 -7.08
C LYS A 222 -1.77 -4.53 -7.47
N MET A 223 -2.18 -5.35 -6.49
CA MET A 223 -3.06 -6.49 -6.72
C MET A 223 -4.45 -6.05 -7.19
N GLN A 224 -4.97 -4.93 -6.68
CA GLN A 224 -6.24 -4.35 -7.12
C GLN A 224 -6.15 -3.87 -8.58
N ARG A 225 -5.11 -3.11 -8.95
CA ARG A 225 -4.88 -2.68 -10.33
C ARG A 225 -4.72 -3.86 -11.29
N GLN A 226 -3.93 -4.88 -10.90
CA GLN A 226 -3.80 -6.12 -11.67
C GLN A 226 -5.11 -6.88 -11.77
N SER A 227 -5.92 -6.91 -10.71
CA SER A 227 -7.26 -7.52 -10.75
C SER A 227 -8.20 -6.75 -11.67
N ASP A 228 -8.12 -5.42 -11.71
CA ASP A 228 -8.94 -4.57 -12.59
C ASP A 228 -8.52 -4.74 -14.06
N GLU A 229 -7.20 -4.83 -14.34
CA GLU A 229 -6.64 -5.14 -15.66
C GLU A 229 -7.07 -6.54 -16.14
N ILE A 230 -6.92 -7.56 -15.27
CA ILE A 230 -7.40 -8.92 -15.56
C ILE A 230 -8.93 -8.93 -15.77
N SER A 231 -9.68 -8.12 -15.02
CA SER A 231 -11.14 -8.02 -15.20
C SER A 231 -11.52 -7.39 -16.55
N GLN A 232 -10.76 -6.41 -17.02
CA GLN A 232 -10.91 -5.83 -18.35
C GLN A 232 -10.52 -6.81 -19.45
N GLU A 233 -9.44 -7.57 -19.26
CA GLU A 233 -9.00 -8.60 -20.22
C GLU A 233 -10.01 -9.76 -20.29
N ILE A 234 -10.54 -10.23 -19.15
CA ILE A 234 -11.63 -11.21 -19.08
C ILE A 234 -12.90 -10.67 -19.75
N TYR A 235 -13.23 -9.39 -19.57
CA TYR A 235 -14.36 -8.77 -20.25
C TYR A 235 -14.17 -8.77 -21.77
N GLN A 236 -12.97 -8.43 -22.24
CA GLN A 236 -12.62 -8.41 -23.66
C GLN A 236 -12.63 -9.82 -24.27
N ILE A 237 -12.01 -10.79 -23.62
CA ILE A 237 -12.05 -12.21 -24.00
C ILE A 237 -13.51 -12.73 -23.98
N GLY A 238 -14.32 -12.28 -23.03
CA GLY A 238 -15.76 -12.60 -22.97
C GLY A 238 -16.54 -12.05 -24.16
N GLN A 239 -16.20 -10.86 -24.66
CA GLN A 239 -16.77 -10.31 -25.90
C GLN A 239 -16.32 -11.10 -27.13
N GLU A 240 -15.05 -11.49 -27.19
CA GLU A 240 -14.49 -12.29 -28.29
C GLU A 240 -15.11 -13.68 -28.36
N ILE A 241 -15.24 -14.37 -27.23
CA ILE A 241 -15.93 -15.67 -27.13
C ILE A 241 -17.41 -15.53 -27.49
N ALA A 242 -18.08 -14.44 -27.11
CA ALA A 242 -19.47 -14.19 -27.48
C ALA A 242 -19.62 -13.94 -28.99
N GLN A 243 -18.65 -13.25 -29.61
CA GLN A 243 -18.60 -13.06 -31.06
C GLN A 243 -18.29 -14.37 -31.80
N GLU A 244 -17.36 -15.18 -31.30
CA GLU A 244 -16.99 -16.47 -31.87
C GLU A 244 -18.14 -17.49 -31.75
N LYS A 245 -18.85 -17.51 -30.62
CA LYS A 245 -20.09 -18.29 -30.48
C LYS A 245 -21.17 -17.84 -31.46
N ARG A 246 -21.41 -16.53 -31.59
CA ARG A 246 -22.33 -16.00 -32.62
C ARG A 246 -21.91 -16.41 -34.03
N TYR A 247 -20.61 -16.35 -34.32
CA TYR A 247 -20.06 -16.75 -35.62
C TYR A 247 -20.22 -18.26 -35.89
N ASN A 248 -20.03 -19.11 -34.87
CA ASN A 248 -20.23 -20.55 -34.96
C ASN A 248 -21.72 -20.94 -35.03
N ASP A 249 -22.59 -20.27 -34.27
CA ASP A 249 -24.04 -20.46 -34.33
C ASP A 249 -24.60 -20.07 -35.72
N LEU A 250 -24.07 -18.99 -36.33
CA LEU A 250 -24.38 -18.58 -37.71
C LEU A 250 -23.83 -19.58 -38.75
N ARG A 251 -22.69 -20.22 -38.46
CA ARG A 251 -22.09 -21.27 -39.31
C ARG A 251 -22.88 -22.57 -39.26
N GLU A 252 -23.45 -22.93 -38.12
CA GLU A 252 -24.25 -24.15 -37.93
C GLU A 252 -25.68 -24.03 -38.45
N GLN A 253 -26.28 -22.83 -38.48
CA GLN A 253 -27.65 -22.60 -38.99
C GLN A 253 -27.80 -22.69 -40.52
N GLY A 254 -26.72 -22.92 -41.26
CA GLY A 254 -26.76 -23.44 -42.62
C GLY A 254 -26.69 -22.41 -43.75
N LYS A 255 -26.05 -22.86 -44.83
CA LYS A 255 -25.75 -22.21 -46.13
C LYS A 255 -24.41 -21.48 -46.17
N GLY A 256 -23.44 -22.17 -46.77
CA GLY A 256 -22.11 -21.66 -47.02
C GLY A 256 -22.10 -20.41 -47.88
N ILE A 257 -21.20 -19.50 -47.54
CA ILE A 257 -20.61 -18.54 -48.47
C ILE A 257 -19.13 -18.46 -48.12
N PHE A 258 -18.36 -19.41 -48.65
CA PHE A 258 -16.91 -19.28 -48.81
C PHE A 258 -16.57 -18.48 -50.08
N SER A 259 -17.41 -17.52 -50.51
CA SER A 259 -17.17 -16.82 -51.79
C SER A 259 -17.53 -15.33 -51.84
N ALA A 260 -17.72 -14.63 -50.72
CA ALA A 260 -18.06 -13.19 -50.74
C ALA A 260 -16.95 -12.26 -50.21
N LYS A 261 -15.69 -12.71 -50.21
CA LYS A 261 -14.52 -11.84 -49.92
C LYS A 261 -13.36 -12.00 -50.90
N PHE A 262 -13.65 -12.50 -52.11
CA PHE A 262 -12.79 -12.36 -53.28
C PHE A 262 -13.37 -11.39 -54.33
N GLU A 263 -14.57 -10.84 -54.10
CA GLU A 263 -15.29 -9.96 -55.03
C GLU A 263 -15.36 -8.50 -54.53
N ILE A 264 -14.46 -8.12 -53.63
CA ILE A 264 -14.05 -6.72 -53.39
C ILE A 264 -12.54 -6.59 -53.65
N LEU A 265 -12.07 -7.34 -54.65
CA LEU A 265 -10.90 -7.00 -55.45
C LEU A 265 -11.48 -6.62 -56.81
N SER A 266 -11.17 -5.42 -57.29
CA SER A 266 -11.60 -4.88 -58.58
C SER A 266 -13.04 -4.36 -58.66
N LYS A 267 -13.14 -3.03 -58.58
CA LYS A 267 -14.20 -2.23 -59.20
C LYS A 267 -14.53 -2.76 -60.60
N ASN A 268 -15.81 -2.83 -60.95
CA ASN A 268 -16.42 -2.50 -62.26
C ASN A 268 -17.61 -3.43 -62.54
N ALA A 269 -18.83 -2.95 -62.32
CA ALA A 269 -19.94 -3.04 -63.27
C ALA A 269 -21.23 -2.48 -62.66
N LEU A 270 -21.65 -1.34 -63.21
CA LEU A 270 -23.03 -0.89 -63.45
C LEU A 270 -24.18 -1.27 -62.47
N ASN A 271 -24.77 -0.21 -61.90
CA ASN A 271 -26.16 0.26 -62.07
C ASN A 271 -27.37 -0.70 -62.08
N ARG A 272 -28.44 -0.23 -61.39
CA ARG A 272 -29.89 -0.55 -61.50
C ARG A 272 -30.29 -1.92 -60.90
N THR A 273 -31.41 -2.14 -60.21
CA THR A 273 -32.74 -1.48 -60.10
C THR A 273 -33.57 -2.17 -58.99
N GLN A 274 -34.39 -1.37 -58.28
CA GLN A 274 -35.77 -1.61 -57.81
C GLN A 274 -36.31 -2.88 -57.08
N SER A 275 -37.13 -2.55 -56.06
CA SER A 275 -38.41 -3.15 -55.62
C SER A 275 -38.35 -4.38 -54.67
N ASN A 276 -38.76 -4.18 -53.41
CA ASN A 276 -40.09 -4.45 -52.80
C ASN A 276 -40.38 -5.95 -52.55
N PHE A 277 -40.61 -6.33 -51.29
CA PHE A 277 -41.75 -7.15 -50.87
C PHE A 277 -41.96 -7.05 -49.34
N GLN A 278 -43.20 -6.70 -48.96
CA GLN A 278 -43.80 -6.85 -47.63
C GLN A 278 -44.06 -8.37 -47.39
N GLU A 279 -44.36 -8.95 -46.23
CA GLU A 279 -45.41 -8.59 -45.25
C GLU A 279 -45.32 -9.53 -44.00
N LYS A 280 -45.89 -9.04 -42.90
CA LYS A 280 -46.43 -9.65 -41.64
C LYS A 280 -46.43 -11.17 -41.43
N ASP A 281 -46.24 -11.63 -40.17
CA ASP A 281 -47.39 -12.04 -39.33
C ASP A 281 -47.15 -12.20 -37.82
N LYS A 282 -48.27 -12.19 -37.08
CA LYS A 282 -48.48 -11.98 -35.63
C LYS A 282 -48.59 -13.27 -34.78
N ARG A 283 -48.39 -13.07 -33.44
CA ARG A 283 -48.98 -13.78 -32.26
C ARG A 283 -48.44 -15.20 -32.01
N SER A 284 -48.15 -15.59 -30.76
CA SER A 284 -49.13 -15.75 -29.67
C SER A 284 -48.52 -15.72 -28.25
N GLN A 285 -49.36 -15.28 -27.29
CA GLN A 285 -49.21 -15.52 -25.86
C GLN A 285 -49.68 -16.95 -25.50
N GLY A 286 -49.10 -17.47 -24.41
CA GLY A 286 -49.81 -18.27 -23.41
C GLY A 286 -49.56 -19.77 -23.46
N GLU A 287 -48.81 -20.29 -22.48
CA GLU A 287 -49.16 -21.54 -21.80
C GLU A 287 -48.52 -21.55 -20.39
N GLU A 288 -49.40 -21.49 -19.39
CA GLU A 288 -49.11 -21.72 -17.98
C GLU A 288 -48.93 -23.21 -17.69
N ASN A 289 -48.05 -23.48 -16.70
CA ASN A 289 -48.12 -24.56 -15.72
C ASN A 289 -48.28 -26.02 -16.19
N LYS A 290 -47.18 -26.77 -16.10
CA LYS A 290 -47.19 -28.10 -15.47
C LYS A 290 -46.03 -28.26 -14.48
N SER A 291 -46.40 -28.06 -13.22
CA SER A 291 -45.75 -28.55 -12.00
C SER A 291 -45.32 -30.02 -12.11
N SER A 292 -44.20 -30.38 -11.47
CA SER A 292 -44.24 -31.39 -10.41
C SER A 292 -42.92 -31.51 -9.63
N LYS A 293 -43.02 -31.22 -8.32
CA LYS A 293 -42.52 -32.07 -7.23
C LYS A 293 -41.01 -32.34 -7.19
N ASN A 294 -40.28 -31.39 -6.63
CA ASN A 294 -39.24 -31.63 -5.62
C ASN A 294 -38.71 -30.27 -5.14
N ARG A 295 -39.50 -29.57 -4.31
CA ARG A 295 -39.03 -28.34 -3.65
C ARG A 295 -38.11 -28.76 -2.50
N ILE A 296 -36.89 -29.13 -2.86
CA ILE A 296 -35.79 -29.32 -1.92
C ILE A 296 -35.46 -27.91 -1.43
N GLN A 297 -35.78 -27.66 -0.15
CA GLN A 297 -35.28 -26.60 0.71
C GLN A 297 -34.55 -25.45 -0.02
N GLU A 298 -35.24 -24.33 -0.28
CA GLU A 298 -34.66 -23.12 -0.90
C GLU A 298 -33.34 -22.78 -0.18
N LEU A 299 -32.23 -22.82 -0.91
CA LEU A 299 -30.89 -22.61 -0.34
C LEU A 299 -30.80 -21.17 0.14
N SER A 300 -30.78 -20.95 1.45
CA SER A 300 -30.76 -19.60 1.98
C SER A 300 -29.41 -18.93 1.70
N GLN A 301 -29.40 -17.59 1.64
CA GLN A 301 -28.15 -16.79 1.55
C GLN A 301 -27.16 -17.17 2.66
N THR A 302 -27.65 -17.53 3.84
CA THR A 302 -26.80 -17.94 4.98
C THR A 302 -26.13 -19.29 4.69
N ASP A 303 -26.87 -20.26 4.16
CA ASP A 303 -26.35 -21.59 3.84
C ASP A 303 -25.33 -21.54 2.70
N PHE A 304 -25.59 -20.69 1.70
CA PHE A 304 -24.65 -20.41 0.63
C PHE A 304 -23.35 -19.77 1.15
N GLU A 305 -23.44 -18.76 2.03
CA GLU A 305 -22.26 -18.13 2.63
C GLU A 305 -21.46 -19.10 3.52
N GLN A 306 -22.13 -19.98 4.27
CA GLN A 306 -21.46 -21.05 5.02
C GLN A 306 -20.75 -22.04 4.10
N TYR A 307 -21.38 -22.42 2.98
CA TYR A 307 -20.74 -23.25 1.96
C TYR A 307 -19.48 -22.58 1.41
N LEU A 308 -19.55 -21.29 1.06
CA LEU A 308 -18.41 -20.54 0.55
C LEU A 308 -17.27 -20.46 1.58
N ILE A 309 -17.55 -20.21 2.85
CA ILE A 309 -16.53 -20.20 3.90
C ILE A 309 -15.85 -21.57 4.01
N LYS A 310 -16.64 -22.64 4.02
CA LYS A 310 -16.13 -23.99 4.24
C LYS A 310 -15.35 -24.54 3.04
N HIS A 311 -15.82 -24.27 1.82
CA HIS A 311 -15.35 -24.94 0.61
C HIS A 311 -14.59 -24.03 -0.35
N TRP A 312 -14.85 -22.72 -0.36
CA TRP A 312 -14.23 -21.78 -1.30
C TRP A 312 -13.12 -20.93 -0.66
N LEU A 313 -13.37 -20.38 0.54
CA LEU A 313 -12.47 -19.43 1.18
C LEU A 313 -11.08 -20.01 1.46
N LYS A 314 -11.01 -21.25 1.96
CA LYS A 314 -9.74 -21.90 2.29
C LYS A 314 -8.87 -22.17 1.04
N PRO A 315 -9.38 -22.79 -0.03
CA PRO A 315 -8.63 -22.97 -1.28
C PRO A 315 -8.15 -21.66 -1.92
N ILE A 316 -8.97 -20.60 -1.88
CA ILE A 316 -8.58 -19.29 -2.40
C ILE A 316 -7.42 -18.69 -1.60
N ARG A 317 -7.45 -18.75 -0.26
CA ARG A 317 -6.32 -18.31 0.58
C ARG A 317 -5.04 -19.11 0.31
N THR A 318 -5.17 -20.43 0.05
CA THR A 318 -4.01 -21.25 -0.33
C THR A 318 -3.41 -20.77 -1.66
N LEU A 319 -4.25 -20.46 -2.65
CA LEU A 319 -3.78 -19.92 -3.93
C LEU A 319 -3.08 -18.56 -3.74
N GLU A 320 -3.63 -17.66 -2.92
CA GLU A 320 -3.03 -16.36 -2.62
C GLU A 320 -1.58 -16.51 -2.11
N VAL A 321 -1.35 -17.44 -1.16
CA VAL A 321 -0.01 -17.71 -0.61
C VAL A 321 0.96 -18.25 -1.67
N GLU A 322 0.52 -19.12 -2.57
CA GLU A 322 1.38 -19.64 -3.64
C GLU A 322 1.70 -18.56 -4.70
N LEU A 323 0.74 -17.67 -5.01
CA LEU A 323 0.97 -16.52 -5.91
C LEU A 323 1.97 -15.50 -5.31
N GLU A 324 1.95 -15.28 -3.99
CA GLU A 324 2.95 -14.44 -3.33
C GLU A 324 4.36 -15.01 -3.43
N LYS A 325 4.52 -16.34 -3.32
CA LYS A 325 5.80 -17.01 -3.53
C LYS A 325 6.29 -16.83 -4.97
N LEU A 326 5.38 -16.93 -5.95
CA LEU A 326 5.69 -16.76 -7.37
C LEU A 326 6.17 -15.32 -7.66
N ASP A 327 5.51 -14.29 -7.12
CA ASP A 327 5.98 -12.90 -7.23
C ASP A 327 7.35 -12.68 -6.59
N LYS A 328 7.63 -13.34 -5.45
CA LYS A 328 8.95 -13.29 -4.81
C LYS A 328 10.04 -13.88 -5.71
N ILE A 329 9.81 -15.05 -6.31
CA ILE A 329 10.75 -15.69 -7.24
C ILE A 329 11.00 -14.78 -8.45
N GLN A 330 9.94 -14.17 -9.00
CA GLN A 330 10.04 -13.23 -10.12
C GLN A 330 10.93 -12.01 -9.78
N ARG A 331 10.80 -11.47 -8.56
CA ARG A 331 11.66 -10.37 -8.08
C ARG A 331 13.13 -10.79 -7.98
N GLU A 332 13.41 -12.00 -7.47
CA GLU A 332 14.77 -12.55 -7.41
C GLU A 332 15.35 -12.75 -8.81
N PHE A 333 14.57 -13.28 -9.76
CA PHE A 333 14.96 -13.45 -11.17
C PHE A 333 15.33 -12.12 -11.83
N ASN A 334 14.51 -11.07 -11.62
CA ASN A 334 14.80 -9.73 -12.11
C ASN A 334 16.09 -9.14 -11.50
N GLY A 335 16.37 -9.46 -10.24
CA GLY A 335 17.63 -9.11 -9.57
C GLY A 335 18.84 -9.69 -10.28
N TYR A 336 18.81 -10.98 -10.62
CA TYR A 336 19.90 -11.62 -11.35
C TYR A 336 20.09 -11.04 -12.76
N ASN A 337 19.02 -10.71 -13.49
CA ASN A 337 19.15 -10.07 -14.80
C ASN A 337 19.88 -8.73 -14.72
N LYS A 338 19.59 -7.94 -13.68
CA LYS A 338 20.28 -6.67 -13.45
C LYS A 338 21.77 -6.87 -13.15
N GLU A 339 22.10 -7.84 -12.30
CA GLU A 339 23.48 -8.17 -11.93
C GLU A 339 24.29 -8.65 -13.15
N LEU A 340 23.72 -9.54 -13.97
CA LEU A 340 24.36 -10.01 -15.20
C LEU A 340 24.61 -8.87 -16.19
N SER A 341 23.67 -7.94 -16.33
CA SER A 341 23.84 -6.76 -17.17
C SER A 341 24.96 -5.84 -16.67
N GLN A 342 25.12 -5.69 -15.35
CA GLN A 342 26.21 -4.92 -14.76
C GLN A 342 27.56 -5.60 -14.99
N LEU A 343 27.66 -6.90 -14.76
CA LEU A 343 28.86 -7.69 -15.01
C LEU A 343 29.26 -7.64 -16.50
N GLN A 344 28.29 -7.73 -17.41
CA GLN A 344 28.53 -7.59 -18.85
C GLN A 344 29.07 -6.19 -19.19
N SER A 345 28.47 -5.13 -18.65
CA SER A 345 28.93 -3.77 -18.88
C SER A 345 30.35 -3.53 -18.33
N GLU A 346 30.67 -4.10 -17.17
CA GLU A 346 32.02 -4.04 -16.59
C GLU A 346 33.04 -4.79 -17.47
N TYR A 347 32.66 -5.98 -17.95
CA TYR A 347 33.46 -6.75 -18.91
C TYR A 347 33.75 -5.94 -20.19
N ASP A 348 32.73 -5.37 -20.82
CA ASP A 348 32.85 -4.57 -22.04
C ASP A 348 33.72 -3.32 -21.82
N THR A 349 33.60 -2.69 -20.65
CA THR A 349 34.42 -1.53 -20.26
C THR A 349 35.89 -1.91 -20.07
N LEU A 350 36.18 -3.05 -19.46
CA LEU A 350 37.55 -3.52 -19.28
C LEU A 350 38.18 -3.96 -20.60
N ASN A 351 37.39 -4.55 -21.48
CA ASN A 351 37.87 -5.03 -22.78
C ASN A 351 38.06 -3.88 -23.79
N SER A 352 37.32 -2.77 -23.65
CA SER A 352 37.50 -1.56 -24.47
C SER A 352 38.67 -0.67 -24.02
N LYS A 353 39.12 -0.80 -22.77
CA LYS A 353 40.27 -0.04 -22.18
C LYS A 353 41.65 -0.67 -22.47
N ASN A 354 41.88 -1.19 -23.68
CA ASN A 354 43.20 -1.68 -24.09
C ASN A 354 44.23 -0.54 -24.04
N ASN A 355 45.18 -0.60 -23.10
CA ASN A 355 46.21 0.43 -22.90
C ASN A 355 47.59 -0.07 -23.35
N GLY A 356 48.16 0.61 -24.34
CA GLY A 356 49.53 0.42 -24.86
C GLY A 356 49.67 1.05 -26.25
N PHE A 357 50.91 1.29 -26.70
CA PHE A 357 51.26 2.03 -27.95
C PHE A 357 50.54 1.55 -29.24
N LEU A 358 49.90 0.38 -29.22
CA LEU A 358 49.12 -0.20 -30.33
C LEU A 358 47.77 -0.84 -29.90
N GLY A 359 47.34 -0.69 -28.64
CA GLY A 359 46.09 -1.30 -28.16
C GLY A 359 46.10 -2.83 -28.03
N LEU A 360 47.29 -3.44 -27.93
CA LEU A 360 47.47 -4.91 -27.99
C LEU A 360 47.76 -5.60 -26.64
N TRP A 361 47.81 -4.87 -25.51
CA TRP A 361 48.22 -5.45 -24.23
C TRP A 361 47.26 -5.11 -23.08
N GLN A 362 46.91 -6.13 -22.29
CA GLN A 362 46.15 -6.03 -21.03
C GLN A 362 47.12 -6.18 -19.84
N SER A 363 46.95 -5.34 -18.82
CA SER A 363 47.68 -5.45 -17.54
C SER A 363 47.34 -6.74 -16.79
N LYS A 364 48.20 -7.14 -15.85
CA LYS A 364 47.99 -8.32 -15.02
C LYS A 364 46.74 -8.15 -14.14
N GLU A 365 46.52 -6.95 -13.59
CA GLU A 365 45.33 -6.62 -12.81
C GLU A 365 44.05 -6.71 -13.66
N GLN A 366 44.07 -6.20 -14.89
CA GLN A 366 42.92 -6.30 -15.82
C GLN A 366 42.58 -7.76 -16.16
N LYS A 367 43.59 -8.59 -16.49
CA LYS A 367 43.38 -10.01 -16.76
C LYS A 367 42.80 -10.75 -15.55
N GLN A 368 43.23 -10.39 -14.35
CA GLN A 368 42.68 -10.96 -13.13
C GLN A 368 41.21 -10.54 -12.93
N ARG A 369 40.89 -9.25 -13.09
CA ARG A 369 39.52 -8.74 -12.94
C ARG A 369 38.56 -9.35 -13.96
N ILE A 370 38.99 -9.52 -15.22
CA ILE A 370 38.18 -10.19 -16.26
C ILE A 370 37.82 -11.62 -15.82
N ARG A 371 38.79 -12.39 -15.29
CA ARG A 371 38.53 -13.75 -14.78
C ARG A 371 37.59 -13.75 -13.57
N GLU A 372 37.66 -12.74 -12.70
CA GLU A 372 36.73 -12.59 -11.58
C GLU A 372 35.31 -12.36 -12.09
N ILE A 373 35.12 -11.45 -13.04
CA ILE A 373 33.82 -11.16 -13.67
C ILE A 373 33.26 -12.39 -14.38
N GLU A 374 34.06 -13.15 -15.13
CA GLU A 374 33.62 -14.38 -15.79
C GLU A 374 33.11 -15.43 -14.78
N ASN A 375 33.79 -15.54 -13.64
CA ASN A 375 33.40 -16.43 -12.55
C ASN A 375 32.12 -15.97 -11.85
N GLU A 376 32.00 -14.67 -11.57
CA GLU A 376 30.80 -14.04 -10.99
C GLU A 376 29.60 -14.24 -11.94
N TYR A 377 29.76 -13.89 -13.22
CA TYR A 377 28.73 -14.05 -14.25
C TYR A 377 28.24 -15.50 -14.34
N SER A 378 29.16 -16.46 -14.37
CA SER A 378 28.83 -17.90 -14.41
C SER A 378 28.10 -18.39 -13.15
N ARG A 379 28.40 -17.83 -11.97
CA ARG A 379 27.68 -18.14 -10.73
C ARG A 379 26.27 -17.55 -10.74
N THR A 380 26.15 -16.29 -11.13
CA THR A 380 24.88 -15.54 -11.19
C THR A 380 23.94 -16.14 -12.22
N GLU A 381 24.43 -16.56 -13.39
CA GLU A 381 23.62 -17.23 -14.42
C GLU A 381 23.10 -18.60 -13.93
N ARG A 382 23.92 -19.40 -13.23
CA ARG A 382 23.46 -20.65 -12.61
C ARG A 382 22.36 -20.40 -11.57
N ALA A 383 22.51 -19.38 -10.74
CA ALA A 383 21.49 -19.01 -9.75
C ALA A 383 20.18 -18.55 -10.42
N LYS A 384 20.27 -17.78 -11.51
CA LYS A 384 19.13 -17.38 -12.34
C LYS A 384 18.40 -18.57 -12.97
N ILE A 385 19.14 -19.51 -13.56
CA ILE A 385 18.56 -20.74 -14.14
C ILE A 385 17.84 -21.55 -13.07
N ALA A 386 18.43 -21.70 -11.89
CA ALA A 386 17.80 -22.39 -10.76
C ALA A 386 16.48 -21.72 -10.35
N LYS A 387 16.42 -20.39 -10.29
CA LYS A 387 15.18 -19.65 -10.01
C LYS A 387 14.13 -19.75 -11.11
N SER A 388 14.54 -19.75 -12.37
CA SER A 388 13.62 -20.00 -13.49
C SER A 388 12.97 -21.38 -13.39
N LYS A 389 13.75 -22.40 -13.00
CA LYS A 389 13.22 -23.75 -12.75
C LYS A 389 12.22 -23.75 -11.58
N GLU A 390 12.57 -23.12 -10.45
CA GLU A 390 11.68 -22.97 -9.29
C GLU A 390 10.36 -22.27 -9.65
N TYR A 391 10.44 -21.22 -10.48
CA TYR A 391 9.27 -20.51 -10.99
C TYR A 391 8.35 -21.43 -11.80
N ASN A 392 8.92 -22.17 -12.76
CA ASN A 392 8.16 -23.06 -13.62
C ASN A 392 7.48 -24.19 -12.83
N GLU A 393 8.21 -24.82 -11.89
CA GLU A 393 7.66 -25.87 -11.02
C GLU A 393 6.50 -25.34 -10.16
N LEU A 394 6.63 -24.14 -9.59
CA LEU A 394 5.58 -23.52 -8.79
C LEU A 394 4.37 -23.13 -9.65
N ASN A 395 4.61 -22.57 -10.84
CA ASN A 395 3.55 -22.17 -11.76
C ASN A 395 2.75 -23.39 -12.24
N GLU A 396 3.43 -24.49 -12.58
CA GLU A 396 2.77 -25.75 -12.94
C GLU A 396 1.91 -26.28 -11.79
N ARG A 397 2.42 -26.23 -10.55
CA ARG A 397 1.66 -26.61 -9.35
C ARG A 397 0.42 -25.75 -9.15
N ILE A 398 0.51 -24.44 -9.37
CA ILE A 398 -0.62 -23.51 -9.29
C ILE A 398 -1.66 -23.86 -10.34
N GLU A 399 -1.26 -24.12 -11.59
CA GLU A 399 -2.17 -24.50 -12.66
C GLU A 399 -2.86 -25.85 -12.40
N GLN A 400 -2.12 -26.83 -11.90
CA GLN A 400 -2.69 -28.10 -11.45
C GLN A 400 -3.71 -27.88 -10.33
N PHE A 401 -3.42 -27.02 -9.36
CA PHE A 401 -4.35 -26.68 -8.28
C PHE A 401 -5.62 -25.97 -8.80
N ARG A 402 -5.47 -25.03 -9.73
CA ARG A 402 -6.60 -24.34 -10.38
C ARG A 402 -7.53 -25.33 -11.05
N LYS A 403 -6.98 -26.22 -11.89
CA LYS A 403 -7.75 -27.25 -12.61
C LYS A 403 -8.39 -28.28 -11.68
N ALA A 404 -7.64 -28.78 -10.70
CA ALA A 404 -8.11 -29.85 -9.82
C ALA A 404 -9.09 -29.37 -8.75
N THR A 405 -8.96 -28.12 -8.29
CA THR A 405 -9.68 -27.62 -7.11
C THR A 405 -10.61 -26.45 -7.45
N LEU A 406 -10.11 -25.41 -8.12
CA LEU A 406 -10.86 -24.18 -8.31
C LEU A 406 -11.89 -24.28 -9.43
N GLU A 407 -11.57 -24.91 -10.56
CA GLU A 407 -12.53 -25.06 -11.66
C GLU A 407 -13.78 -25.88 -11.28
N PRO A 408 -13.68 -27.07 -10.64
CA PRO A 408 -14.86 -27.83 -10.25
C PRO A 408 -15.70 -27.09 -9.21
N MET A 409 -15.04 -26.39 -8.29
CA MET A 409 -15.67 -25.58 -7.26
C MET A 409 -16.41 -24.38 -7.86
N GLN A 410 -15.79 -23.67 -8.81
CA GLN A 410 -16.43 -22.57 -9.50
C GLN A 410 -17.66 -23.04 -10.28
N LYS A 411 -17.56 -24.17 -10.98
CA LYS A 411 -18.73 -24.81 -11.64
C LYS A 411 -19.85 -25.11 -10.65
N GLN A 412 -19.53 -25.56 -9.44
CA GLN A 412 -20.53 -25.82 -8.41
C GLN A 412 -21.18 -24.52 -7.89
N ILE A 413 -20.39 -23.48 -7.68
CA ILE A 413 -20.89 -22.14 -7.27
C ILE A 413 -21.80 -21.56 -8.36
N ASP A 414 -21.37 -21.61 -9.62
CA ASP A 414 -22.15 -21.12 -10.76
C ASP A 414 -23.47 -21.86 -10.90
N LYS A 415 -23.47 -23.18 -10.66
CA LYS A 415 -24.69 -23.99 -10.61
C LYS A 415 -25.63 -23.51 -9.50
N MET A 416 -25.12 -23.29 -8.28
CA MET A 416 -25.93 -22.80 -7.15
C MET A 416 -26.53 -21.41 -7.43
N LEU A 417 -25.77 -20.50 -8.02
CA LEU A 417 -26.24 -19.16 -8.39
C LEU A 417 -27.27 -19.21 -9.53
N LYS A 418 -27.12 -20.13 -10.48
CA LYS A 418 -28.09 -20.32 -11.57
C LYS A 418 -29.41 -20.90 -11.06
N GLU A 419 -29.36 -21.82 -10.10
CA GLU A 419 -30.53 -22.45 -9.48
C GLU A 419 -31.23 -21.53 -8.47
N ASN A 420 -30.52 -20.54 -7.91
CA ASN A 420 -31.03 -19.60 -6.89
C ASN A 420 -30.58 -18.16 -7.22
N PRO A 421 -31.25 -17.47 -8.18
CA PRO A 421 -30.82 -16.16 -8.71
C PRO A 421 -30.79 -15.03 -7.67
N GLU A 422 -31.48 -15.18 -6.55
CA GLU A 422 -31.50 -14.25 -5.42
C GLU A 422 -30.22 -14.28 -4.56
N LEU A 423 -29.41 -15.33 -4.69
CA LEU A 423 -28.16 -15.47 -3.97
C LEU A 423 -27.13 -14.44 -4.43
N LYS A 424 -26.39 -13.90 -3.46
CA LYS A 424 -25.35 -12.91 -3.70
C LYS A 424 -23.98 -13.48 -3.37
N MET A 425 -23.07 -13.44 -4.35
CA MET A 425 -21.68 -13.76 -4.13
C MET A 425 -21.03 -12.72 -3.20
N ARG A 426 -20.16 -13.19 -2.30
CA ARG A 426 -19.39 -12.35 -1.37
C ARG A 426 -17.92 -12.37 -1.72
N ASN A 427 -17.22 -11.26 -1.49
CA ASN A 427 -15.78 -11.24 -1.67
C ASN A 427 -15.05 -11.92 -0.50
N VAL A 428 -13.77 -12.23 -0.69
CA VAL A 428 -12.90 -12.90 0.31
C VAL A 428 -12.90 -12.19 1.65
N ASN A 429 -12.87 -10.85 1.65
CA ASN A 429 -12.86 -10.04 2.87
C ASN A 429 -14.17 -10.15 3.65
N GLN A 430 -15.31 -10.14 2.96
CA GLN A 430 -16.62 -10.32 3.57
C GLN A 430 -16.75 -11.72 4.18
N LEU A 431 -16.37 -12.77 3.44
CA LEU A 431 -16.42 -14.16 3.92
C LEU A 431 -15.46 -14.40 5.09
N THR A 432 -14.28 -13.77 5.08
CA THR A 432 -13.33 -13.81 6.21
C THR A 432 -13.92 -13.21 7.47
N ARG A 433 -14.62 -12.07 7.36
CA ARG A 433 -15.32 -11.46 8.51
C ARG A 433 -16.48 -12.33 8.99
N MET A 434 -17.21 -12.96 8.07
CA MET A 434 -18.31 -13.87 8.40
C MET A 434 -17.81 -15.16 9.08
N GLU A 435 -16.67 -15.71 8.65
CA GLU A 435 -16.02 -16.87 9.28
C GLU A 435 -15.67 -16.56 10.74
N PHE A 436 -15.10 -15.38 10.99
CA PHE A 436 -14.70 -14.95 12.32
C PHE A 436 -15.89 -14.61 13.24
N SER A 437 -16.90 -13.89 12.73
CA SER A 437 -18.04 -13.41 13.52
C SER A 437 -19.21 -14.41 13.61
N GLY A 438 -19.26 -15.38 12.70
CA GLY A 438 -20.40 -16.27 12.48
C GLY A 438 -21.43 -15.63 11.53
N VAL A 439 -21.81 -16.35 10.47
CA VAL A 439 -22.68 -15.87 9.38
C VAL A 439 -24.00 -15.27 9.90
N LEU A 440 -24.67 -15.95 10.83
CA LEU A 440 -25.93 -15.47 11.44
C LEU A 440 -25.76 -14.20 12.30
N LYS A 441 -24.61 -14.05 12.95
CA LYS A 441 -24.31 -12.84 13.73
C LYS A 441 -24.06 -11.67 12.79
N TRP A 442 -23.31 -11.91 11.72
CA TRP A 442 -23.03 -10.92 10.68
C TRP A 442 -24.32 -10.37 10.04
N HIS A 443 -25.27 -11.24 9.68
CA HIS A 443 -26.56 -10.80 9.13
C HIS A 443 -27.36 -9.93 10.10
N ARG A 444 -27.41 -10.30 11.38
CA ARG A 444 -28.09 -9.50 12.42
C ARG A 444 -27.46 -8.11 12.57
N GLU A 445 -26.15 -8.02 12.52
CA GLU A 445 -25.44 -6.74 12.59
C GLU A 445 -25.68 -5.87 11.34
N GLN A 446 -25.78 -6.46 10.14
CA GLN A 446 -26.14 -5.70 8.94
C GLN A 446 -27.57 -5.18 8.99
N GLN A 447 -28.52 -6.01 9.42
CA GLN A 447 -29.91 -5.58 9.58
C GLN A 447 -30.02 -4.41 10.57
N LYS A 448 -29.29 -4.46 11.69
CA LYS A 448 -29.24 -3.38 12.67
C LYS A 448 -28.69 -2.08 12.06
N ARG A 449 -27.57 -2.17 11.33
CA ARG A 449 -26.97 -1.02 10.62
C ARG A 449 -27.91 -0.42 9.58
N ASP A 450 -28.59 -1.25 8.80
CA ASP A 450 -29.55 -0.79 7.80
C ASP A 450 -30.77 -0.09 8.43
N LEU A 451 -31.23 -0.59 9.58
CA LEU A 451 -32.30 0.02 10.37
C LEU A 451 -31.86 1.39 10.93
N GLU A 452 -30.67 1.46 11.53
CA GLU A 452 -30.08 2.70 12.06
C GLU A 452 -29.90 3.74 10.93
N HIS A 453 -29.36 3.33 9.78
CA HIS A 453 -29.19 4.21 8.63
C HIS A 453 -30.53 4.71 8.07
N LYS A 454 -31.55 3.84 7.97
CA LYS A 454 -32.91 4.27 7.58
C LYS A 454 -33.52 5.25 8.58
N GLN A 455 -33.27 5.06 9.89
CA GLN A 455 -33.72 5.99 10.92
C GLN A 455 -33.01 7.34 10.82
N GLU A 456 -31.69 7.35 10.61
CA GLU A 456 -30.93 8.58 10.38
C GLU A 456 -31.40 9.33 9.13
N GLN A 457 -31.67 8.62 8.04
CA GLN A 457 -32.20 9.24 6.83
C GLN A 457 -33.59 9.84 7.06
N LYS A 458 -34.46 9.16 7.80
CA LYS A 458 -35.77 9.71 8.20
C LYS A 458 -35.62 10.95 9.09
N GLN A 459 -34.72 10.92 10.08
CA GLN A 459 -34.46 12.09 10.93
C GLN A 459 -33.88 13.28 10.13
N LYS A 460 -32.96 13.02 9.20
CA LYS A 460 -32.44 14.05 8.29
C LYS A 460 -33.54 14.62 7.39
N ALA A 461 -34.47 13.80 6.92
CA ALA A 461 -35.62 14.24 6.12
C ALA A 461 -36.63 15.07 6.93
N LEU A 462 -36.89 14.70 8.20
CA LEU A 462 -37.73 15.46 9.13
C LEU A 462 -37.13 16.83 9.46
N LYS A 463 -35.82 16.88 9.76
CA LYS A 463 -35.08 18.13 9.99
C LYS A 463 -35.12 19.07 8.78
N ARG A 464 -35.03 18.53 7.55
CA ARG A 464 -35.16 19.31 6.31
C ARG A 464 -36.57 19.88 6.08
N LYS A 465 -37.61 19.33 6.72
CA LYS A 465 -39.00 19.80 6.62
C LYS A 465 -39.40 20.75 7.75
N GLY A 466 -38.46 21.21 8.59
CA GLY A 466 -38.75 22.15 9.69
C GLY A 466 -39.58 21.55 10.82
N LEU A 467 -39.78 20.22 10.83
CA LEU A 467 -40.50 19.50 11.88
C LEU A 467 -39.45 18.78 12.72
N SER A 468 -39.03 19.38 13.84
CA SER A 468 -38.38 18.61 14.90
C SER A 468 -39.46 18.05 15.82
N LEU A 469 -39.42 16.72 16.04
CA LEU A 469 -40.05 16.08 17.19
C LEU A 469 -39.30 16.48 18.47
#